data_AF-A0A2G1YRA3-F1
#
_entry.id   AF-A0A2G1YRA3-F1
#
_cell.length_a   1.000
_cell.length_b   1.000
_cell.length_c   1.000
_cell.angle_alpha   90.00
_cell.angle_beta   90.00
_cell.angle_gamma   90.00
#
_symmetry.space_group_name_H-M   'P 1'
#
loop_
_entity.id
_entity.type
_entity.pdbx_description
1 polymer ?
#
loop_
_entity_poly.entity_id
_entity_poly.type
_entity_poly.pdbx_seq_one_letter_code
_entity_poly.pdbx_strand_id
1 'polypeptide(L)'
;METSASYQSYISSMQNYQTTEGRKNYQEPFSKQFEDIYNQAQTADINLKNAKDFLEELSSTELQTLQKYSGLAEAIDVDAISTEGAYNLLMHDNEQYDFNNDGVAEVGISKHMLPVPTTMPVDVRNAYIEAMNSLDDKDKLMSMMLTFDMSRIESHINGTPYTPKTIDYTYLNSRVDSILNPKPPAFTSQETKESIRTFWEAFEASYTGDKTKTEESEEDSAVAKFLHDLLTKGAAKFLADFNMEKIQAKIDEYRKKLIEKMGDSPQAMQEIERMVADFTKQLMEELQASLDSSEEDKPGSIDAIIKSILKMKDDTSAKPLEELLSS
;
A
#
# COMPACT_ATOMS: atom_id res chain seq x y z
N MET A 1 -24.77 8.81 20.51
CA MET A 1 -23.51 8.82 19.72
C MET A 1 -23.83 8.77 18.24
N GLU A 2 -22.99 9.38 17.41
CA GLU A 2 -23.22 9.50 15.95
C GLU A 2 -23.35 8.11 15.27
N THR A 3 -24.25 7.97 14.29
CA THR A 3 -24.67 6.66 13.77
C THR A 3 -24.53 6.50 12.26
N SER A 4 -23.94 7.47 11.57
CA SER A 4 -23.71 7.34 10.13
C SER A 4 -22.91 6.07 9.77
N ALA A 5 -23.25 5.43 8.66
CA ALA A 5 -22.64 4.16 8.27
C ALA A 5 -21.12 4.27 8.04
N SER A 6 -20.65 5.39 7.49
CA SER A 6 -19.23 5.65 7.27
C SER A 6 -18.46 5.81 8.59
N TYR A 7 -19.04 6.52 9.56
CA TYR A 7 -18.48 6.65 10.90
C TYR A 7 -18.43 5.28 11.61
N GLN A 8 -19.53 4.53 11.61
CA GLN A 8 -19.62 3.22 12.25
C GLN A 8 -18.64 2.21 11.65
N SER A 9 -18.48 2.20 10.32
CA SER A 9 -17.46 1.39 9.65
C SER A 9 -16.03 1.80 10.05
N TYR A 10 -15.78 3.08 10.21
CA TYR A 10 -14.47 3.60 10.63
C TYR A 10 -14.11 3.24 12.07
N ILE A 11 -14.98 3.53 13.02
CA ILE A 11 -14.72 3.22 14.43
C ILE A 11 -14.57 1.71 14.65
N SER A 12 -15.29 0.88 13.88
CA SER A 12 -15.17 -0.59 13.95
C SER A 12 -13.74 -1.07 13.61
N SER A 13 -13.10 -0.47 12.60
CA SER A 13 -11.69 -0.74 12.31
C SER A 13 -10.77 -0.18 13.39
N MET A 14 -11.03 1.06 13.83
CA MET A 14 -10.18 1.80 14.76
C MET A 14 -10.16 1.25 16.19
N GLN A 15 -11.15 0.44 16.58
CA GLN A 15 -11.10 -0.32 17.84
C GLN A 15 -9.82 -1.15 17.99
N ASN A 16 -9.26 -1.61 16.88
CA ASN A 16 -8.02 -2.40 16.87
C ASN A 16 -6.77 -1.53 16.81
N TYR A 17 -6.86 -0.23 16.51
CA TYR A 17 -5.69 0.63 16.38
C TYR A 17 -5.06 0.94 17.73
N GLN A 18 -3.76 0.66 17.86
CA GLN A 18 -2.99 0.94 19.07
C GLN A 18 -2.18 2.21 18.87
N THR A 19 -2.52 3.26 19.62
CA THR A 19 -1.73 4.50 19.67
C THR A 19 -0.33 4.26 20.28
N THR A 20 0.55 5.24 20.15
CA THR A 20 1.92 5.19 20.68
C THR A 20 1.92 5.16 22.21
N GLU A 21 2.97 4.57 22.80
CA GLU A 21 3.12 4.51 24.25
C GLU A 21 3.26 5.91 24.86
N GLY A 22 3.95 6.80 24.16
CA GLY A 22 4.05 8.21 24.54
C GLY A 22 2.68 8.90 24.67
N ARG A 23 1.73 8.60 23.77
CA ARG A 23 0.37 9.18 23.83
C ARG A 23 -0.42 8.60 25.01
N LYS A 24 -0.33 7.29 25.26
CA LYS A 24 -0.99 6.64 26.41
C LYS A 24 -0.50 7.22 27.73
N ASN A 25 0.82 7.32 27.90
CA ASN A 25 1.44 7.89 29.10
C ASN A 25 1.04 9.35 29.34
N TYR A 26 0.85 10.11 28.27
CA TYR A 26 0.36 11.49 28.37
C TYR A 26 -1.09 11.55 28.87
N GLN A 27 -1.95 10.63 28.42
CA GLN A 27 -3.37 10.60 28.77
C GLN A 27 -3.64 9.99 30.15
N GLU A 28 -2.81 9.05 30.61
CA GLU A 28 -3.00 8.27 31.84
C GLU A 28 -3.44 9.11 33.07
N PRO A 29 -2.85 10.28 33.38
CA PRO A 29 -3.26 11.07 34.54
C PRO A 29 -4.69 11.62 34.47
N PHE A 30 -5.27 11.68 33.27
CA PHE A 30 -6.58 12.27 33.00
C PHE A 30 -7.64 11.22 32.62
N SER A 31 -7.23 9.99 32.28
CA SER A 31 -8.10 8.96 31.72
C SER A 31 -9.35 8.70 32.54
N LYS A 32 -9.23 8.55 33.87
CA LYS A 32 -10.42 8.28 34.71
C LYS A 32 -11.48 9.38 34.61
N GLN A 33 -11.05 10.65 34.69
CA GLN A 33 -11.98 11.77 34.62
C GLN A 33 -12.54 11.95 33.21
N PHE A 34 -11.73 11.67 32.18
CA PHE A 34 -12.20 11.64 30.80
C PHE A 34 -13.29 10.58 30.60
N GLU A 35 -13.09 9.35 31.10
CA GLU A 35 -14.09 8.28 31.04
C GLU A 35 -15.40 8.66 31.73
N ASP A 36 -15.33 9.36 32.86
CA ASP A 36 -16.53 9.86 33.54
C ASP A 36 -17.33 10.83 32.65
N ILE A 37 -16.66 11.70 31.89
CA ILE A 37 -17.29 12.64 30.93
C ILE A 37 -17.79 11.88 29.69
N TYR A 38 -16.99 10.95 29.16
CA TYR A 38 -17.34 10.13 28.01
C TYR A 38 -18.62 9.31 28.25
N ASN A 39 -18.73 8.67 29.42
CA ASN A 39 -19.92 7.90 29.80
C ASN A 39 -21.16 8.80 29.97
N GLN A 40 -20.99 10.03 30.46
CA GLN A 40 -22.07 11.02 30.51
C GLN A 40 -22.53 11.40 29.09
N ALA A 41 -21.58 11.67 28.18
CA ALA A 41 -21.89 11.97 26.78
C ALA A 41 -22.58 10.79 26.06
N GLN A 42 -22.19 9.54 26.36
CA GLN A 42 -22.89 8.36 25.83
C GLN A 42 -24.34 8.30 26.33
N THR A 43 -24.55 8.51 27.64
CA THR A 43 -25.88 8.48 28.26
C THR A 43 -26.78 9.60 27.73
N ALA A 44 -26.21 10.77 27.44
CA ALA A 44 -26.90 11.92 26.87
C ALA A 44 -27.16 11.80 25.34
N ASP A 45 -26.77 10.69 24.71
CA ASP A 45 -26.88 10.45 23.27
C ASP A 45 -26.29 11.59 22.42
N ILE A 46 -25.07 12.01 22.77
CA ILE A 46 -24.39 13.09 22.06
C ILE A 46 -24.15 12.73 20.60
N ASN A 47 -24.35 13.71 19.72
CA ASN A 47 -24.11 13.67 18.27
C ASN A 47 -23.69 15.07 17.82
N LEU A 48 -23.46 15.26 16.52
CA LEU A 48 -23.03 16.56 15.99
C LEU A 48 -23.98 17.69 16.40
N LYS A 49 -25.30 17.47 16.52
CA LYS A 49 -26.25 18.56 16.75
C LYS A 49 -26.24 19.13 18.18
N ASN A 50 -25.83 18.35 19.17
CA ASN A 50 -25.96 18.69 20.59
C ASN A 50 -24.62 18.65 21.37
N ALA A 51 -23.50 18.32 20.72
CA ALA A 51 -22.20 18.25 21.38
C ALA A 51 -21.77 19.59 22.01
N LYS A 52 -22.06 20.71 21.36
CA LYS A 52 -21.76 22.04 21.91
C LYS A 52 -22.56 22.33 23.18
N ASP A 53 -23.87 22.12 23.13
CA ASP A 53 -24.75 22.31 24.28
C ASP A 53 -24.27 21.49 25.49
N PHE A 54 -23.84 20.24 25.26
CA PHE A 54 -23.26 19.40 26.31
C PHE A 54 -21.97 19.98 26.90
N LEU A 55 -21.08 20.52 26.05
CA LEU A 55 -19.84 21.17 26.52
C LEU A 55 -20.11 22.44 27.34
N GLU A 56 -21.18 23.19 27.03
CA GLU A 56 -21.58 24.37 27.81
C GLU A 56 -22.08 24.01 29.23
N GLU A 57 -22.59 22.79 29.42
CA GLU A 57 -23.04 22.29 30.72
C GLU A 57 -21.90 21.77 31.60
N LEU A 58 -20.74 21.47 31.02
CA LEU A 58 -19.57 20.98 31.75
C LEU A 58 -18.97 22.05 32.67
N SER A 59 -18.51 21.60 33.83
CA SER A 59 -17.75 22.46 34.74
C SER A 59 -16.40 22.86 34.14
N SER A 60 -15.81 23.93 34.65
CA SER A 60 -14.46 24.35 34.25
C SER A 60 -13.40 23.26 34.45
N THR A 61 -13.58 22.39 35.45
CA THR A 61 -12.69 21.27 35.72
C THR A 61 -12.83 20.18 34.66
N GLU A 62 -14.06 19.85 34.25
CA GLU A 62 -14.32 18.87 33.19
C GLU A 62 -13.81 19.36 31.83
N LEU A 63 -14.03 20.63 31.50
CA LEU A 63 -13.43 21.24 30.31
C LEU A 63 -11.89 21.21 30.35
N GLN A 64 -11.29 21.45 31.53
CA GLN A 64 -9.85 21.31 31.69
C GLN A 64 -9.38 19.85 31.52
N THR A 65 -10.15 18.86 31.99
CA THR A 65 -9.87 17.44 31.75
C THR A 65 -9.88 17.14 30.25
N LEU A 66 -10.91 17.57 29.51
CA LEU A 66 -10.98 17.38 28.06
C LEU A 66 -9.79 18.05 27.35
N GLN A 67 -9.44 19.28 27.75
CA GLN A 67 -8.29 20.01 27.23
C GLN A 67 -7.00 19.19 27.39
N LYS A 68 -6.74 18.68 28.62
CA LYS A 68 -5.52 17.94 28.95
C LYS A 68 -5.49 16.56 28.32
N TYR A 69 -6.59 15.82 28.34
CA TYR A 69 -6.68 14.51 27.70
C TYR A 69 -6.43 14.60 26.18
N SER A 70 -7.01 15.62 25.54
CA SER A 70 -6.86 15.85 24.09
C SER A 70 -5.47 16.36 23.71
N GLY A 71 -4.74 17.00 24.63
CA GLY A 71 -3.43 17.60 24.34
C GLY A 71 -3.49 19.04 23.85
N LEU A 72 -4.56 19.77 24.15
CA LEU A 72 -4.75 21.15 23.72
C LEU A 72 -3.93 22.13 24.56
N ALA A 73 -3.22 23.04 23.90
CA ALA A 73 -2.42 24.07 24.56
C ALA A 73 -3.29 25.15 25.20
N GLU A 74 -4.33 25.58 24.50
CA GLU A 74 -5.24 26.65 24.92
C GLU A 74 -6.49 26.10 25.61
N ALA A 75 -7.11 26.91 26.46
CA ALA A 75 -8.37 26.57 27.10
C ALA A 75 -9.48 26.43 26.05
N ILE A 76 -10.47 25.58 26.33
CA ILE A 76 -11.60 25.35 25.42
C ILE A 76 -12.55 26.54 25.50
N ASP A 77 -12.76 27.19 24.34
CA ASP A 77 -13.81 28.18 24.12
C ASP A 77 -14.91 27.53 23.27
N VAL A 78 -16.03 27.14 23.91
CA VAL A 78 -17.11 26.37 23.29
C VAL A 78 -17.80 27.14 22.15
N ASP A 79 -17.82 28.48 22.23
CA ASP A 79 -18.39 29.32 21.19
C ASP A 79 -17.52 29.27 19.92
N ALA A 80 -16.21 29.18 20.07
CA ALA A 80 -15.24 29.27 18.98
C ALA A 80 -14.97 27.95 18.24
N ILE A 81 -15.29 26.79 18.82
CA ILE A 81 -15.06 25.48 18.19
C ILE A 81 -16.13 25.16 17.14
N SER A 82 -15.85 24.26 16.20
CA SER A 82 -16.88 23.79 15.26
C SER A 82 -17.76 22.71 15.88
N THR A 83 -18.79 22.30 15.15
CA THR A 83 -19.63 21.15 15.50
C THR A 83 -18.84 19.83 15.53
N GLU A 84 -17.93 19.64 14.58
CA GLU A 84 -17.02 18.49 14.55
C GLU A 84 -16.03 18.54 15.72
N GLY A 85 -15.42 19.71 15.95
CA GLY A 85 -14.47 19.92 17.05
C GLY A 85 -15.10 19.67 18.42
N ALA A 86 -16.37 20.07 18.60
CA ALA A 86 -17.13 19.80 19.81
C ALA A 86 -17.41 18.30 20.01
N TYR A 87 -17.83 17.61 18.95
CA TYR A 87 -18.11 16.17 19.04
C TYR A 87 -16.83 15.38 19.32
N ASN A 88 -15.78 15.58 18.52
CA ASN A 88 -14.52 14.85 18.65
C ASN A 88 -13.80 15.11 20.00
N LEU A 89 -14.03 16.26 20.66
CA LEU A 89 -13.54 16.52 22.02
C LEU A 89 -14.06 15.52 23.05
N LEU A 90 -15.27 15.00 22.82
CA LEU A 90 -15.95 14.07 23.71
C LEU A 90 -15.65 12.61 23.35
N MET A 91 -14.80 12.35 22.35
CA MET A 91 -14.49 11.02 21.83
C MET A 91 -13.08 10.58 22.22
N HIS A 92 -12.86 9.28 22.36
CA HIS A 92 -11.50 8.73 22.41
C HIS A 92 -10.74 9.03 21.12
N ASP A 93 -9.40 9.04 21.16
CA ASP A 93 -8.56 9.29 19.98
C ASP A 93 -8.89 8.36 18.78
N ASN A 94 -9.32 7.11 19.05
CA ASN A 94 -9.70 6.14 18.02
C ASN A 94 -11.14 6.28 17.52
N GLU A 95 -11.94 7.15 18.14
CA GLU A 95 -13.31 7.48 17.77
C GLU A 95 -13.42 8.85 17.08
N GLN A 96 -12.34 9.64 17.06
CA GLN A 96 -12.30 10.91 16.35
C GLN A 96 -12.44 10.72 14.84
N TYR A 97 -13.18 11.62 14.20
CA TYR A 97 -13.55 11.49 12.79
C TYR A 97 -13.59 12.83 12.07
N ASP A 98 -13.14 12.84 10.82
CA ASP A 98 -13.24 13.97 9.88
C ASP A 98 -14.63 13.92 9.21
N PHE A 99 -15.59 14.68 9.76
CA PHE A 99 -16.98 14.66 9.32
C PHE A 99 -17.23 15.52 8.09
N ASN A 100 -16.45 16.59 7.93
CA ASN A 100 -16.56 17.48 6.77
C ASN A 100 -15.73 16.99 5.56
N ASN A 101 -14.91 15.96 5.76
CA ASN A 101 -14.02 15.35 4.78
C ASN A 101 -13.08 16.38 4.16
N ASP A 102 -12.47 17.26 4.97
CA ASP A 102 -11.47 18.25 4.56
C ASP A 102 -10.01 17.76 4.73
N GLY A 103 -9.85 16.48 5.10
CA GLY A 103 -8.59 15.79 5.26
C GLY A 103 -7.93 15.99 6.63
N VAL A 104 -8.57 16.69 7.56
CA VAL A 104 -8.18 16.77 8.97
C VAL A 104 -9.38 16.62 9.88
N ALA A 105 -9.18 16.02 11.04
CA ALA A 105 -10.18 16.06 12.09
C ALA A 105 -10.00 17.32 12.96
N GLU A 106 -11.11 17.92 13.33
CA GLU A 106 -11.15 19.00 14.32
C GLU A 106 -11.35 18.42 15.73
N VAL A 107 -10.55 18.83 16.71
CA VAL A 107 -10.71 18.52 18.15
C VAL A 107 -10.61 19.84 18.91
N GLY A 108 -11.74 20.33 19.38
CA GLY A 108 -11.85 21.71 19.84
C GLY A 108 -11.53 22.67 18.71
N ILE A 109 -10.56 23.57 18.92
CA ILE A 109 -10.05 24.48 17.87
C ILE A 109 -8.91 23.85 17.04
N SER A 110 -8.37 22.71 17.49
CA SER A 110 -7.21 22.10 16.85
C SER A 110 -7.63 21.34 15.60
N LYS A 111 -6.81 21.43 14.55
CA LYS A 111 -6.94 20.66 13.31
C LYS A 111 -5.76 19.73 13.18
N HIS A 112 -6.00 18.43 13.04
CA HIS A 112 -4.92 17.45 12.95
C HIS A 112 -5.25 16.30 11.99
N MET A 113 -4.22 15.66 11.46
CA MET A 113 -4.41 14.46 10.63
C MET A 113 -4.69 13.27 11.54
N LEU A 114 -5.73 12.51 11.20
CA LEU A 114 -6.04 11.26 11.87
C LEU A 114 -4.91 10.24 11.61
N PRO A 115 -4.61 9.35 12.57
CA PRO A 115 -3.59 8.31 12.38
C PRO A 115 -3.93 7.34 11.26
N VAL A 116 -5.22 7.18 10.98
CA VAL A 116 -5.78 6.39 9.89
C VAL A 116 -6.78 7.28 9.14
N PRO A 117 -6.57 7.59 7.86
CA PRO A 117 -7.47 8.44 7.09
C PRO A 117 -8.87 7.82 6.93
N THR A 118 -9.92 8.66 6.99
CA THR A 118 -11.31 8.24 6.74
C THR A 118 -11.54 7.83 5.27
N THR A 119 -10.71 8.33 4.34
CA THR A 119 -10.76 8.03 2.91
C THR A 119 -10.13 6.69 2.51
N MET A 120 -9.54 5.96 3.46
CA MET A 120 -8.94 4.65 3.21
C MET A 120 -10.03 3.57 3.09
N PRO A 121 -10.07 2.75 2.02
CA PRO A 121 -11.00 1.62 1.90
C PRO A 121 -10.88 0.63 3.06
N VAL A 122 -11.96 -0.09 3.40
CA VAL A 122 -12.03 -0.91 4.63
C VAL A 122 -10.96 -2.02 4.68
N ASP A 123 -10.74 -2.72 3.56
CA ASP A 123 -9.72 -3.77 3.43
C ASP A 123 -8.30 -3.20 3.62
N VAL A 124 -8.00 -2.10 2.94
CA VAL A 124 -6.73 -1.36 3.07
C VAL A 124 -6.55 -0.84 4.49
N ARG A 125 -7.62 -0.34 5.11
CA ARG A 125 -7.63 0.22 6.47
C ARG A 125 -7.30 -0.81 7.53
N ASN A 126 -7.92 -1.98 7.44
CA ASN A 126 -7.67 -3.07 8.38
C ASN A 126 -6.22 -3.55 8.27
N ALA A 127 -5.72 -3.73 7.04
CA ALA A 127 -4.34 -4.13 6.82
C ALA A 127 -3.33 -3.06 7.29
N TYR A 128 -3.63 -1.79 7.06
CA TYR A 128 -2.84 -0.67 7.57
C TYR A 128 -2.79 -0.67 9.10
N ILE A 129 -3.93 -0.85 9.77
CA ILE A 129 -3.99 -0.90 11.24
C ILE A 129 -3.18 -2.07 11.80
N GLU A 130 -3.31 -3.26 11.21
CA GLU A 130 -2.54 -4.43 11.63
C GLU A 130 -1.04 -4.20 11.46
N ALA A 131 -0.61 -3.66 10.31
CA ALA A 131 0.77 -3.29 10.06
C ALA A 131 1.27 -2.29 11.11
N MET A 132 0.54 -1.20 11.33
CA MET A 132 0.90 -0.17 12.30
C MET A 132 1.03 -0.72 13.73
N ASN A 133 0.17 -1.64 14.12
CA ASN A 133 0.22 -2.28 15.44
C ASN A 133 1.44 -3.19 15.64
N SER A 134 2.00 -3.72 14.54
CA SER A 134 3.20 -4.57 14.60
C SER A 134 4.51 -3.79 14.77
N LEU A 135 4.47 -2.48 14.56
CA LEU A 135 5.64 -1.61 14.60
C LEU A 135 5.92 -1.10 16.01
N ASP A 136 7.20 -0.79 16.27
CA ASP A 136 7.55 0.04 17.42
C ASP A 136 7.10 1.50 17.21
N ASP A 137 7.12 2.30 18.28
CA ASP A 137 6.62 3.68 18.23
C ASP A 137 7.35 4.56 17.20
N LYS A 138 8.65 4.32 16.97
CA LYS A 138 9.45 5.09 16.02
C LYS A 138 9.04 4.76 14.59
N ASP A 139 8.99 3.47 14.26
CA ASP A 139 8.60 2.99 12.94
C ASP A 139 7.14 3.33 12.64
N LYS A 140 6.26 3.26 13.64
CA LYS A 140 4.87 3.73 13.56
C LYS A 140 4.81 5.20 13.17
N LEU A 141 5.49 6.08 13.92
CA LEU A 141 5.53 7.52 13.61
C LEU A 141 6.09 7.82 12.22
N MET A 142 7.13 7.10 11.78
CA MET A 142 7.67 7.22 10.42
C MET A 142 6.64 6.77 9.38
N SER A 143 5.93 5.67 9.62
CA SER A 143 4.98 5.08 8.68
C SER A 143 3.70 5.91 8.53
N MET A 144 3.32 6.68 9.55
CA MET A 144 2.23 7.65 9.44
C MET A 144 2.43 8.66 8.29
N MET A 145 3.68 8.93 7.87
CA MET A 145 3.93 9.83 6.75
C MET A 145 3.40 9.30 5.41
N LEU A 146 3.18 7.98 5.28
CA LEU A 146 2.65 7.36 4.07
C LEU A 146 1.21 7.80 3.77
N THR A 147 0.45 8.16 4.79
CA THR A 147 -0.95 8.58 4.65
C THR A 147 -1.11 10.09 4.52
N PHE A 148 -0.02 10.86 4.57
CA PHE A 148 -0.08 12.32 4.42
C PHE A 148 -0.41 12.70 2.98
N ASP A 149 -1.61 13.25 2.75
CA ASP A 149 -1.97 13.79 1.44
C ASP A 149 -1.31 15.15 1.22
N MET A 150 -0.24 15.15 0.42
CA MET A 150 0.50 16.37 0.08
C MET A 150 -0.37 17.39 -0.67
N SER A 151 -1.42 16.95 -1.36
CA SER A 151 -2.32 17.87 -2.07
C SER A 151 -3.12 18.75 -1.13
N ARG A 152 -3.26 18.38 0.15
CA ARG A 152 -3.82 19.26 1.17
C ARG A 152 -2.88 20.43 1.47
N ILE A 153 -1.58 20.16 1.62
CA ILE A 153 -0.56 21.18 1.84
C ILE A 153 -0.49 22.11 0.63
N GLU A 154 -0.46 21.55 -0.58
CA GLU A 154 -0.47 22.32 -1.82
C GLU A 154 -1.70 23.23 -1.92
N SER A 155 -2.89 22.70 -1.58
CA SER A 155 -4.14 23.46 -1.59
C SER A 155 -4.11 24.63 -0.61
N HIS A 156 -3.58 24.40 0.60
CA HIS A 156 -3.42 25.44 1.60
C HIS A 156 -2.43 26.53 1.16
N ILE A 157 -1.27 26.15 0.61
CA ILE A 157 -0.24 27.08 0.13
C ILE A 157 -0.78 27.93 -1.03
N ASN A 158 -1.50 27.30 -1.96
CA ASN A 158 -1.97 27.95 -3.19
C ASN A 158 -3.33 28.64 -3.02
N GLY A 159 -3.99 28.50 -1.87
CA GLY A 159 -5.34 29.01 -1.63
C GLY A 159 -6.40 28.38 -2.54
N THR A 160 -6.20 27.13 -2.98
CA THR A 160 -7.15 26.41 -3.83
C THR A 160 -8.01 25.47 -3.01
N PRO A 161 -9.24 25.14 -3.46
CA PRO A 161 -10.05 24.12 -2.82
C PRO A 161 -9.31 22.78 -2.77
N TYR A 162 -9.28 22.16 -1.59
CA TYR A 162 -8.75 20.81 -1.42
C TYR A 162 -9.78 19.78 -1.85
N THR A 163 -9.33 18.72 -2.52
CA THR A 163 -10.14 17.53 -2.84
C THR A 163 -9.47 16.33 -2.21
N PRO A 164 -10.11 15.65 -1.23
CA PRO A 164 -9.53 14.48 -0.59
C PRO A 164 -9.25 13.35 -1.57
N LYS A 165 -8.07 12.74 -1.43
CA LYS A 165 -7.74 11.52 -2.14
C LYS A 165 -8.16 10.28 -1.37
N THR A 166 -8.62 9.27 -2.09
CA THR A 166 -8.72 7.91 -1.59
C THR A 166 -7.31 7.37 -1.35
N ILE A 167 -7.05 6.93 -0.13
CA ILE A 167 -5.77 6.33 0.26
C ILE A 167 -5.94 4.82 0.15
N ASP A 168 -5.93 4.33 -1.08
CA ASP A 168 -6.03 2.90 -1.39
C ASP A 168 -4.65 2.23 -1.45
N TYR A 169 -4.64 0.94 -1.80
CA TYR A 169 -3.41 0.16 -1.98
C TYR A 169 -2.46 0.82 -3.00
N THR A 170 -2.98 1.27 -4.14
CA THR A 170 -2.16 1.88 -5.21
C THR A 170 -1.50 3.17 -4.73
N TYR A 171 -2.23 4.00 -3.97
CA TYR A 171 -1.69 5.19 -3.34
C TYR A 171 -0.54 4.82 -2.39
N LEU A 172 -0.76 3.89 -1.44
CA LEU A 172 0.25 3.50 -0.47
C LEU A 172 1.49 2.88 -1.15
N ASN A 173 1.30 1.97 -2.10
CA ASN A 173 2.39 1.36 -2.86
C ASN A 173 3.24 2.42 -3.58
N SER A 174 2.60 3.40 -4.24
CA SER A 174 3.31 4.49 -4.91
C SER A 174 4.09 5.36 -3.92
N ARG A 175 3.56 5.59 -2.71
CA ARG A 175 4.26 6.34 -1.67
C ARG A 175 5.48 5.57 -1.18
N VAL A 176 5.33 4.29 -0.86
CA VAL A 176 6.42 3.41 -0.44
C VAL A 176 7.53 3.39 -1.49
N ASP A 177 7.20 3.15 -2.77
CA ASP A 177 8.20 3.16 -3.85
C ASP A 177 8.94 4.50 -3.92
N SER A 178 8.21 5.62 -3.84
CA SER A 178 8.84 6.96 -3.87
C SER A 178 9.83 7.21 -2.74
N ILE A 179 9.60 6.61 -1.56
CA ILE A 179 10.45 6.76 -0.38
C ILE A 179 11.65 5.82 -0.45
N LEU A 180 11.45 4.58 -0.89
CA LEU A 180 12.50 3.57 -1.02
C LEU A 180 13.44 3.89 -2.20
N ASN A 181 12.88 4.39 -3.29
CA ASN A 181 13.53 4.67 -4.58
C ASN A 181 13.38 6.17 -4.96
N PRO A 182 13.89 7.10 -4.13
CA PRO A 182 13.74 8.53 -4.41
C PRO A 182 14.49 8.90 -5.69
N LYS A 183 13.83 9.66 -6.58
CA LYS A 183 14.44 10.17 -7.81
C LYS A 183 15.26 11.44 -7.50
N PRO A 184 16.48 11.59 -8.03
CA PRO A 184 17.26 12.81 -7.83
C PRO A 184 16.48 14.07 -8.20
N PRO A 185 16.58 15.17 -7.42
CA PRO A 185 17.49 15.37 -6.29
C PRO A 185 16.96 14.90 -4.93
N ALA A 186 15.80 14.22 -4.88
CA ALA A 186 15.22 13.76 -3.62
C ALA A 186 16.13 12.72 -2.94
N PHE A 187 16.13 12.76 -1.61
CA PHE A 187 16.91 11.85 -0.78
C PHE A 187 16.05 11.37 0.40
N THR A 188 16.16 10.08 0.69
CA THR A 188 15.57 9.44 1.87
C THR A 188 16.71 8.80 2.65
N SER A 189 16.76 9.04 3.96
CA SER A 189 17.75 8.41 4.84
C SER A 189 17.58 6.89 4.88
N GLN A 190 18.66 6.16 5.18
CA GLN A 190 18.60 4.70 5.31
C GLN A 190 17.65 4.26 6.42
N GLU A 191 17.67 4.97 7.55
CA GLU A 191 16.78 4.75 8.69
C GLU A 191 15.30 4.84 8.28
N THR A 192 14.91 5.89 7.54
CA THR A 192 13.53 6.02 7.04
C THR A 192 13.19 4.90 6.06
N LYS A 193 14.13 4.51 5.19
CA LYS A 193 13.89 3.38 4.26
C LYS A 193 13.66 2.07 5.00
N GLU A 194 14.36 1.82 6.09
CA GLU A 194 14.20 0.62 6.92
C GLU A 194 12.83 0.63 7.60
N SER A 195 12.45 1.72 8.29
CA SER A 195 11.12 1.84 8.90
C SER A 195 9.99 1.62 7.91
N ILE A 196 10.07 2.24 6.72
CA ILE A 196 9.04 2.11 5.68
C ILE A 196 9.02 0.70 5.07
N ARG A 197 10.16 0.03 4.99
CA ARG A 197 10.21 -1.38 4.54
C ARG A 197 9.55 -2.30 5.56
N THR A 198 9.85 -2.14 6.86
CA THR A 198 9.22 -2.90 7.95
C THR A 198 7.71 -2.75 7.89
N PHE A 199 7.21 -1.52 7.75
CA PHE A 199 5.78 -1.27 7.57
C PHE A 199 5.22 -1.98 6.34
N TRP A 200 5.87 -1.83 5.17
CA TRP A 200 5.35 -2.37 3.93
C TRP A 200 5.29 -3.89 3.93
N GLU A 201 6.29 -4.56 4.50
CA GLU A 201 6.30 -6.02 4.67
C GLU A 201 5.14 -6.49 5.58
N ALA A 202 4.89 -5.80 6.69
CA ALA A 202 3.76 -6.10 7.57
C ALA A 202 2.41 -5.83 6.92
N PHE A 203 2.29 -4.72 6.18
CA PHE A 203 1.09 -4.35 5.43
C PHE A 203 0.77 -5.36 4.33
N GLU A 204 1.75 -5.75 3.51
CA GLU A 204 1.58 -6.76 2.48
C GLU A 204 1.17 -8.11 3.07
N ALA A 205 1.79 -8.52 4.17
CA ALA A 205 1.45 -9.78 4.84
C ALA A 205 -0.02 -9.79 5.32
N SER A 206 -0.49 -8.69 5.91
CA SER A 206 -1.89 -8.56 6.34
C SER A 206 -2.85 -8.45 5.15
N TYR A 207 -2.53 -7.60 4.17
CA TYR A 207 -3.39 -7.32 3.02
C TYR A 207 -3.56 -8.53 2.09
N THR A 208 -2.49 -9.33 1.90
CA THR A 208 -2.52 -10.56 1.08
C THR A 208 -2.99 -11.77 1.88
N GLY A 209 -2.65 -11.84 3.16
CA GLY A 209 -3.09 -12.92 4.07
C GLY A 209 -4.62 -13.01 4.15
N ASP A 210 -5.33 -11.89 4.13
CA ASP A 210 -6.80 -11.89 4.15
C ASP A 210 -7.44 -12.25 2.79
N LYS A 211 -6.70 -12.10 1.68
CA LYS A 211 -7.15 -12.53 0.33
C LYS A 211 -7.14 -14.05 0.14
N THR A 212 -6.43 -14.81 0.99
CA THR A 212 -6.51 -16.28 0.98
C THR A 212 -7.86 -16.84 1.46
N LYS A 213 -8.77 -15.99 1.95
CA LYS A 213 -10.16 -16.38 2.31
C LYS A 213 -11.20 -16.05 1.24
N THR A 214 -10.82 -15.48 0.11
CA THR A 214 -11.76 -15.18 -0.98
C THR A 214 -11.18 -15.69 -2.30
N GLU A 215 -11.52 -16.93 -2.63
CA GLU A 215 -11.37 -17.61 -3.93
C GLU A 215 -10.12 -17.22 -4.74
N GLU A 216 -8.98 -17.87 -4.45
CA GLU A 216 -7.80 -17.87 -5.33
C GLU A 216 -8.18 -18.47 -6.69
N SER A 217 -8.10 -17.65 -7.74
CA SER A 217 -7.80 -18.14 -9.08
C SER A 217 -6.27 -18.16 -9.25
N GLU A 218 -5.73 -19.21 -9.87
CA GLU A 218 -4.27 -19.37 -10.10
C GLU A 218 -3.65 -18.20 -10.89
N GLU A 219 -4.46 -17.40 -11.59
CA GLU A 219 -4.03 -16.18 -12.29
C GLU A 219 -3.55 -15.08 -11.32
N ASP A 220 -4.21 -14.89 -10.17
CA ASP A 220 -3.89 -13.78 -9.25
C ASP A 220 -2.58 -14.01 -8.48
N SER A 221 -2.25 -15.27 -8.18
CA SER A 221 -0.97 -15.67 -7.57
C SER A 221 0.21 -15.44 -8.53
N ALA A 222 0.00 -15.73 -9.82
CA ALA A 222 1.00 -15.48 -10.86
C ALA A 222 1.23 -13.97 -11.08
N VAL A 223 0.17 -13.16 -11.02
CA VAL A 223 0.26 -11.69 -11.15
C VAL A 223 0.93 -11.05 -9.94
N ALA A 224 0.62 -11.50 -8.72
CA ALA A 224 1.26 -11.01 -7.51
C ALA A 224 2.77 -11.33 -7.49
N LYS A 225 3.14 -12.55 -7.86
CA LYS A 225 4.55 -12.96 -8.00
C LYS A 225 5.27 -12.18 -9.10
N PHE A 226 4.61 -11.91 -10.22
CA PHE A 226 5.13 -11.10 -11.31
C PHE A 226 5.46 -9.67 -10.85
N LEU A 227 4.55 -9.02 -10.13
CA LEU A 227 4.76 -7.66 -9.61
C LEU A 227 5.86 -7.63 -8.55
N HIS A 228 5.89 -8.60 -7.64
CA HIS A 228 6.94 -8.73 -6.63
C HIS A 228 8.34 -8.86 -7.26
N ASP A 229 8.49 -9.73 -8.26
CA ASP A 229 9.77 -9.96 -8.91
C ASP A 229 10.19 -8.76 -9.79
N LEU A 230 9.24 -8.06 -10.41
CA LEU A 230 9.47 -6.83 -11.15
C LEU A 230 9.98 -5.70 -10.22
N LEU A 231 9.42 -5.60 -9.02
CA LEU A 231 9.76 -4.59 -8.01
C LEU A 231 11.10 -4.88 -7.32
N THR A 232 11.34 -6.12 -6.91
CA THR A 232 12.52 -6.50 -6.11
C THR A 232 13.79 -6.68 -6.94
N LYS A 233 13.67 -7.15 -8.18
CA LYS A 233 14.82 -7.39 -9.07
C LYS A 233 15.08 -6.19 -9.99
N GLY A 234 14.08 -5.33 -10.20
CA GLY A 234 14.09 -4.23 -11.16
C GLY A 234 13.84 -4.72 -12.59
N ALA A 235 13.18 -3.89 -13.41
CA ALA A 235 12.65 -4.29 -14.72
C ALA A 235 13.68 -4.95 -15.66
N ALA A 236 14.92 -4.46 -15.69
CA ALA A 236 15.96 -5.02 -16.57
C ALA A 236 16.39 -6.43 -16.15
N LYS A 237 16.56 -6.67 -14.84
CA LYS A 237 16.96 -7.98 -14.31
C LYS A 237 15.79 -8.94 -14.28
N PHE A 238 14.59 -8.45 -13.99
CA PHE A 238 13.36 -9.23 -14.09
C PHE A 238 13.12 -9.73 -15.51
N LEU A 239 13.24 -8.86 -16.52
CA LEU A 239 13.08 -9.26 -17.92
C LEU A 239 14.19 -10.23 -18.36
N ALA A 240 15.42 -10.06 -17.87
CA ALA A 240 16.50 -11.01 -18.11
C ALA A 240 16.20 -12.39 -17.50
N ASP A 241 15.82 -12.44 -16.22
CA ASP A 241 15.51 -13.68 -15.48
C ASP A 241 14.26 -14.37 -16.07
N PHE A 242 13.22 -13.61 -16.42
CA PHE A 242 11.99 -14.11 -17.03
C PHE A 242 12.23 -14.65 -18.45
N ASN A 243 13.06 -13.96 -19.25
CA ASN A 243 13.45 -14.46 -20.55
C ASN A 243 14.34 -15.71 -20.42
N MET A 244 15.23 -15.76 -19.44
CA MET A 244 16.04 -16.95 -19.14
C MET A 244 15.18 -18.14 -18.71
N GLU A 245 14.17 -17.94 -17.85
CA GLU A 245 13.26 -19.00 -17.41
C GLU A 245 12.44 -19.55 -18.57
N LYS A 246 11.95 -18.69 -19.47
CA LYS A 246 11.26 -19.11 -20.69
C LYS A 246 12.17 -19.81 -21.69
N ILE A 247 13.41 -19.36 -21.84
CA ILE A 247 14.42 -20.02 -22.68
C ILE A 247 14.73 -21.40 -22.09
N GLN A 248 14.87 -21.51 -20.77
CA GLN A 248 15.12 -22.79 -20.10
C GLN A 248 13.94 -23.75 -20.27
N ALA A 249 12.69 -23.27 -20.13
CA ALA A 249 11.50 -24.09 -20.38
C ALA A 249 11.45 -24.63 -21.82
N LYS A 250 11.80 -23.80 -22.82
CA LYS A 250 11.90 -24.23 -24.22
C LYS A 250 13.02 -25.25 -24.44
N ILE A 251 14.16 -25.07 -23.78
CA ILE A 251 15.30 -26.00 -23.81
C ILE A 251 14.90 -27.36 -23.21
N ASP A 252 14.20 -27.36 -22.08
CA ASP A 252 13.76 -28.57 -21.39
C ASP A 252 12.67 -29.31 -22.19
N GLU A 253 11.74 -28.58 -22.80
CA GLU A 253 10.74 -29.15 -23.71
C GLU A 253 11.40 -29.76 -24.95
N TYR A 254 12.36 -29.06 -25.56
CA TYR A 254 13.11 -29.56 -26.71
C TYR A 254 13.92 -30.81 -26.37
N ARG A 255 14.62 -30.80 -25.23
CA ARG A 255 15.34 -31.96 -24.70
C ARG A 255 14.40 -33.15 -24.49
N LYS A 256 13.23 -32.93 -23.89
CA LYS A 256 12.23 -33.99 -23.66
C LYS A 256 11.75 -34.60 -24.98
N LYS A 257 11.44 -33.78 -25.98
CA LYS A 257 11.03 -34.23 -27.32
C LYS A 257 12.14 -35.03 -28.02
N LEU A 258 13.39 -34.64 -27.86
CA LEU A 258 14.52 -35.38 -28.41
C LEU A 258 14.72 -36.73 -27.70
N ILE A 259 14.58 -36.79 -26.37
CA ILE A 259 14.63 -38.05 -25.61
C ILE A 259 13.48 -38.97 -26.03
N GLU A 260 12.27 -38.45 -26.19
CA GLU A 260 11.12 -39.23 -26.67
C GLU A 260 11.32 -39.78 -28.08
N LYS A 261 12.08 -39.08 -28.94
CA LYS A 261 12.31 -39.46 -30.34
C LYS A 261 13.55 -40.34 -30.55
N MET A 262 14.62 -40.12 -29.79
CA MET A 262 15.93 -40.75 -29.97
C MET A 262 16.25 -41.81 -28.91
N GLY A 263 15.47 -41.86 -27.82
CA GLY A 263 15.70 -42.74 -26.69
C GLY A 263 16.77 -42.22 -25.73
N ASP A 264 17.00 -42.96 -24.65
CA ASP A 264 17.88 -42.61 -23.52
C ASP A 264 19.24 -43.36 -23.54
N SER A 265 19.59 -43.94 -24.68
CA SER A 265 20.88 -44.64 -24.83
C SER A 265 22.07 -43.68 -24.67
N PRO A 266 23.23 -44.13 -24.17
CA PRO A 266 24.40 -43.25 -23.96
C PRO A 266 24.84 -42.49 -25.22
N GLN A 267 24.71 -43.10 -26.40
CA GLN A 267 25.01 -42.48 -27.69
C GLN A 267 23.95 -41.44 -28.08
N ALA A 268 22.66 -41.75 -27.89
CA ALA A 268 21.57 -40.80 -28.12
C ALA A 268 21.69 -39.59 -27.19
N MET A 269 22.01 -39.79 -25.91
CA MET A 269 22.15 -38.71 -24.94
C MET A 269 23.28 -37.73 -25.28
N GLN A 270 24.43 -38.22 -25.79
CA GLN A 270 25.51 -37.35 -26.27
C GLN A 270 25.09 -36.50 -27.48
N GLU A 271 24.28 -37.07 -28.37
CA GLU A 271 23.77 -36.35 -29.54
C GLU A 271 22.68 -35.34 -29.17
N ILE A 272 21.79 -35.70 -28.23
CA ILE A 272 20.78 -34.82 -27.65
C ILE A 272 21.43 -33.63 -26.96
N GLU A 273 22.50 -33.84 -26.19
CA GLU A 273 23.24 -32.74 -25.55
C GLU A 273 23.83 -31.77 -26.57
N ARG A 274 24.37 -32.28 -27.69
CA ARG A 274 24.88 -31.44 -28.79
C ARG A 274 23.76 -30.61 -29.43
N MET A 275 22.63 -31.24 -29.75
CA MET A 275 21.48 -30.54 -30.35
C MET A 275 20.86 -29.51 -29.39
N VAL A 276 20.79 -29.82 -28.10
CA VAL A 276 20.31 -28.90 -27.07
C VAL A 276 21.26 -27.69 -26.92
N ALA A 277 22.57 -27.90 -26.99
CA ALA A 277 23.55 -26.82 -26.93
C ALA A 277 23.44 -25.87 -28.14
N ASP A 278 23.29 -26.43 -29.35
CA ASP A 278 23.10 -25.64 -30.58
C ASP A 278 21.78 -24.84 -30.54
N PHE A 279 20.70 -25.46 -30.06
CA PHE A 279 19.40 -24.79 -29.88
C PHE A 279 19.46 -23.68 -28.83
N THR A 280 20.16 -23.92 -27.71
CA THR A 280 20.39 -22.91 -26.66
C THR A 280 21.12 -21.69 -27.22
N LYS A 281 22.14 -21.92 -28.06
CA LYS A 281 22.92 -20.85 -28.70
C LYS A 281 22.06 -20.01 -29.64
N GLN A 282 21.21 -20.63 -30.45
CA GLN A 282 20.29 -19.92 -31.36
C GLN A 282 19.31 -19.03 -30.60
N LEU A 283 18.71 -19.53 -29.52
CA LEU A 283 17.77 -18.74 -28.70
C LEU A 283 18.43 -17.52 -28.07
N MET A 284 19.70 -17.63 -27.67
CA MET A 284 20.46 -16.51 -27.11
C MET A 284 20.85 -15.47 -28.17
N GLU A 285 21.22 -15.90 -29.37
CA GLU A 285 21.52 -15.01 -30.49
C GLU A 285 20.26 -14.25 -30.96
N GLU A 286 19.10 -14.90 -30.99
CA GLU A 286 17.81 -14.28 -31.33
C GLU A 286 17.36 -13.26 -30.26
N LEU A 287 17.54 -13.60 -28.98
CA LEU A 287 17.29 -12.68 -27.88
C LEU A 287 18.18 -11.43 -27.99
N GLN A 288 19.48 -11.62 -28.27
CA GLN A 288 20.42 -10.51 -28.39
C GLN A 288 20.10 -9.61 -29.60
N ALA A 289 19.75 -10.19 -30.75
CA ALA A 289 19.31 -9.42 -31.92
C ALA A 289 18.00 -8.64 -31.67
N SER A 290 17.08 -9.18 -30.86
CA SER A 290 15.85 -8.47 -30.49
C SER A 290 16.09 -7.27 -29.56
N LEU A 291 17.19 -7.29 -28.79
CA LEU A 291 17.60 -6.21 -27.91
C LEU A 291 18.36 -5.12 -28.68
N ASP A 292 19.22 -5.53 -29.62
CA ASP A 292 20.06 -4.62 -30.42
C ASP A 292 19.29 -3.89 -31.53
N SER A 293 18.14 -4.38 -31.98
CA SER A 293 17.28 -3.72 -32.99
C SER A 293 16.44 -2.54 -32.45
N SER A 294 16.71 -2.09 -31.23
CA SER A 294 16.02 -0.98 -30.56
C SER A 294 16.65 0.41 -30.79
N GLU A 295 17.67 0.51 -31.66
CA GLU A 295 18.19 1.79 -32.14
C GLU A 295 17.44 2.26 -33.40
N GLU A 296 16.28 2.89 -33.23
CA GLU A 296 15.87 4.12 -33.95
C GLU A 296 14.49 4.63 -33.43
N ASP A 297 14.56 5.79 -32.76
CA ASP A 297 13.51 6.74 -32.40
C ASP A 297 12.43 6.44 -31.31
N LYS A 298 12.72 7.01 -30.13
CA LYS A 298 11.89 7.48 -28.99
C LYS A 298 11.81 6.58 -27.73
N PRO A 299 11.98 7.19 -26.53
CA PRO A 299 12.04 6.45 -25.28
C PRO A 299 10.63 6.01 -24.85
N GLY A 300 10.52 4.74 -24.48
CA GLY A 300 9.43 4.24 -23.66
C GLY A 300 8.10 4.10 -24.37
N SER A 301 7.91 3.00 -25.10
CA SER A 301 6.58 2.46 -25.26
C SER A 301 6.61 0.97 -25.00
N ILE A 302 6.12 0.61 -23.81
CA ILE A 302 5.77 -0.75 -23.41
C ILE A 302 4.90 -1.44 -24.50
N ASP A 303 4.18 -0.66 -25.33
CA ASP A 303 3.42 -1.19 -26.48
C ASP A 303 4.28 -1.81 -27.57
N ALA A 304 5.53 -1.38 -27.78
CA ALA A 304 6.39 -1.96 -28.82
C ALA A 304 6.84 -3.38 -28.43
N ILE A 305 7.16 -3.57 -27.15
CA ILE A 305 7.57 -4.86 -26.59
C ILE A 305 6.36 -5.79 -26.48
N ILE A 306 5.20 -5.29 -26.03
CA ILE A 306 3.95 -6.05 -25.99
C ILE A 306 3.48 -6.43 -27.41
N LYS A 307 3.64 -5.56 -28.42
CA LYS A 307 3.33 -5.88 -29.82
C LYS A 307 4.24 -6.96 -30.40
N SER A 308 5.53 -6.97 -30.07
CA SER A 308 6.45 -8.03 -30.48
C SER A 308 6.11 -9.37 -29.82
N ILE A 309 5.70 -9.36 -28.55
CA ILE A 309 5.27 -10.56 -27.80
C ILE A 309 3.91 -11.08 -28.30
N LEU A 310 2.96 -10.20 -28.64
CA LEU A 310 1.68 -10.58 -29.24
C LEU A 310 1.86 -11.15 -30.65
N LYS A 311 2.82 -10.62 -31.43
CA LYS A 311 3.19 -11.21 -32.73
C LYS A 311 3.72 -12.64 -32.60
N MET A 312 4.47 -12.95 -31.54
CA MET A 312 4.92 -14.32 -31.25
C MET A 312 3.78 -15.26 -30.83
N LYS A 313 2.62 -14.73 -30.40
CA LYS A 313 1.43 -15.53 -30.04
C LYS A 313 0.59 -15.91 -31.27
N ASP A 314 0.64 -15.10 -32.33
CA ASP A 314 -0.09 -15.34 -33.59
C ASP A 314 0.75 -16.02 -34.68
N ASP A 315 2.08 -16.01 -34.58
CA ASP A 315 2.93 -16.74 -35.51
C ASP A 315 2.98 -18.24 -35.17
N THR A 316 1.90 -18.93 -35.54
CA THR A 316 1.93 -20.36 -35.89
C THR A 316 2.62 -20.59 -37.25
N SER A 317 3.55 -19.72 -37.68
CA SER A 317 4.47 -20.07 -38.75
C SER A 317 5.50 -21.05 -38.20
N ALA A 318 5.06 -22.30 -38.18
CA ALA A 318 5.91 -23.45 -38.22
C ALA A 318 6.91 -23.28 -39.38
N LYS A 319 8.10 -22.79 -39.06
CA LYS A 319 9.34 -23.19 -39.72
C LYS A 319 10.30 -24.06 -38.88
N PRO A 320 9.86 -24.90 -37.91
CA PRO A 320 10.79 -25.84 -37.30
C PRO A 320 10.31 -27.29 -37.43
N LEU A 321 10.79 -28.01 -38.46
CA LEU A 321 11.16 -29.44 -38.38
C LEU A 321 11.62 -30.02 -39.73
N GLU A 322 11.06 -29.55 -40.84
CA GLU A 322 11.26 -30.20 -42.14
C GLU A 322 12.60 -29.84 -42.78
N GLU A 323 13.10 -28.61 -42.63
CA GLU A 323 14.40 -28.20 -43.19
C GLU A 323 15.61 -28.81 -42.46
N LEU A 324 15.46 -29.16 -41.16
CA LEU A 324 16.52 -29.76 -40.35
C LEU A 324 16.60 -31.29 -40.46
N LEU A 325 15.63 -31.93 -41.11
CA LEU A 325 15.61 -33.39 -41.35
C LEU A 325 15.95 -33.75 -42.81
N SER A 326 16.25 -32.75 -43.66
CA SER A 326 16.58 -32.93 -45.08
C SER A 326 18.06 -32.75 -45.44
N SER A 327 18.97 -32.78 -44.46
CA SER A 327 20.42 -32.79 -44.69
C SER A 327 21.11 -33.91 -43.92
#